data_AF-A0A2M8ETR4-F1
#
_entry.id   AF-A0A2M8ETR4-F1
#
_cell.length_a   1.000
_cell.length_b   1.000
_cell.length_c   1.000
_cell.angle_alpha   90.00
_cell.angle_beta   90.00
_cell.angle_gamma   90.00
#
_symmetry.space_group_name_H-M   'P 1'
#
loop_
_entity.id
_entity.type
_entity.pdbx_description
1 polymer ?
#
loop_
_entity_poly.entity_id
_entity_poly.type
_entity_poly.pdbx_seq_one_letter_code
_entity_poly.pdbx_strand_id
1 'polypeptide(L)' 'MSDQNLILVDEKNNPSGKYAPKRLCHSGKGLTHLAFTLLILNNKNEVLLQDRKHLLW' A
#
# COMPACT_ATOMS: atom_id res chain seq x y z
N MET A 1 -9.07 -0.37 -16.60
CA MET A 1 -7.90 0.08 -15.80
C MET A 1 -6.88 -1.02 -15.85
N SER A 2 -5.65 -0.74 -16.27
CA SER A 2 -4.54 -1.71 -16.20
C SER A 2 -4.25 -2.05 -14.73
N ASP A 3 -4.01 -3.32 -14.44
CA ASP A 3 -3.67 -3.76 -13.08
C ASP A 3 -2.34 -3.12 -12.65
N GLN A 4 -2.30 -2.58 -11.43
CA GLN A 4 -1.12 -1.88 -10.92
C GLN A 4 -0.14 -2.90 -10.35
N ASN A 5 1.13 -2.77 -10.71
CA ASN A 5 2.20 -3.57 -10.13
C ASN A 5 2.77 -2.89 -8.88
N LEU A 6 2.94 -3.66 -7.81
CA LEU A 6 3.52 -3.23 -6.54
C LEU A 6 4.94 -3.78 -6.39
N ILE A 7 5.78 -3.06 -5.67
CA ILE A 7 7.17 -3.44 -5.39
C ILE A 7 7.16 -4.51 -4.30
N LEU A 8 7.69 -5.69 -4.59
CA LEU A 8 7.82 -6.76 -3.59
C LEU A 8 9.07 -6.55 -2.75
N VAL A 9 8.95 -6.80 -1.45
CA VAL A 9 10.05 -6.67 -0.47
C VAL A 9 10.27 -7.96 0.30
N ASP A 10 11.48 -8.13 0.84
CA ASP A 10 11.76 -9.19 1.80
C ASP A 10 11.26 -8.83 3.22
N GLU A 11 11.45 -9.74 4.18
CA GLU A 11 11.05 -9.54 5.59
C GLU A 11 11.81 -8.40 6.29
N LYS A 12 12.93 -7.96 5.73
CA LYS A 12 13.73 -6.83 6.21
C LYS A 12 13.41 -5.53 5.46
N ASN A 13 12.33 -5.52 4.68
CA ASN A 13 11.87 -4.40 3.87
C ASN A 13 12.84 -3.97 2.73
N ASN A 14 13.74 -4.85 2.30
CA ASN A 14 14.58 -4.59 1.13
C ASN A 14 13.81 -4.90 -0.16
N PRO A 15 13.89 -4.08 -1.21
CA PRO A 15 13.32 -4.40 -2.52
C PRO A 15 13.88 -5.71 -3.05
N SER A 16 13.00 -6.65 -3.40
CA SER A 16 13.38 -7.97 -3.91
C SER A 16 13.80 -7.99 -5.38
N GLY A 17 13.71 -6.85 -6.07
CA GLY A 17 13.86 -6.73 -7.53
C GLY A 17 12.65 -7.26 -8.33
N LYS A 18 11.58 -7.68 -7.65
CA LYS A 18 10.37 -8.24 -8.27
C LYS A 18 9.16 -7.32 -8.07
N TYR A 19 8.18 -7.50 -8.94
CA TYR A 19 6.89 -6.81 -8.90
C TYR A 19 5.76 -7.83 -8.98
N ALA A 20 4.61 -7.50 -8.40
CA ALA A 20 3.40 -8.30 -8.54
C ALA A 20 2.14 -7.44 -8.68
N PRO A 21 1.11 -7.94 -9.39
CA PRO A 21 -0.18 -7.26 -9.49
C PRO A 21 -0.80 -7.03 -8.12
N LYS A 22 -1.44 -5.86 -7.94
CA LYS A 22 -2.08 -5.45 -6.69
C LYS A 22 -3.01 -6.52 -6.14
N ARG A 23 -3.82 -7.15 -7.00
CA ARG A 23 -4.75 -8.22 -6.60
C ARG A 23 -4.06 -9.41 -5.96
N LEU A 24 -2.86 -9.77 -6.41
CA LEU A 24 -2.11 -10.88 -5.80
C LEU A 24 -1.53 -10.48 -4.44
N CYS A 25 -1.01 -9.26 -4.32
CA CYS A 25 -0.46 -8.72 -3.08
C CYS A 25 -1.49 -8.62 -1.94
N HIS A 26 -2.78 -8.49 -2.28
CA HIS A 26 -3.88 -8.36 -1.31
C HIS A 26 -4.70 -9.65 -1.16
N SER A 27 -4.23 -10.77 -1.70
CA SER A 27 -4.93 -12.06 -1.63
C SER A 27 -4.83 -12.80 -0.30
N GLY A 28 -4.05 -12.30 0.66
CA GLY A 28 -3.77 -12.96 1.95
C GLY A 28 -2.78 -14.13 1.87
N LYS A 29 -2.11 -14.35 0.74
CA LYS A 29 -1.18 -15.48 0.50
C LYS A 29 0.29 -15.20 0.83
N GLY A 30 0.58 -14.18 1.64
CA GLY A 30 1.94 -13.90 2.14
C GLY A 30 2.87 -13.17 1.17
N LEU A 31 2.36 -12.42 0.18
CA LEU A 31 3.20 -11.54 -0.65
C LEU A 31 3.40 -10.18 0.02
N THR A 32 4.59 -9.95 0.57
CA THR A 32 4.96 -8.67 1.18
C THR A 32 5.33 -7.65 0.10
N HIS A 33 4.70 -6.48 0.16
CA HIS A 33 4.93 -5.39 -0.79
C HIS A 33 5.12 -4.08 -0.05
N LEU A 34 5.83 -3.15 -0.69
CA LEU A 34 6.07 -1.82 -0.15
C LEU A 34 4.78 -0.99 -0.17
N ALA A 35 4.54 -0.25 0.92
CA ALA A 35 3.43 0.69 1.05
C ALA A 35 3.90 1.94 1.82
N PHE A 36 3.12 3.01 1.77
CA PHE A 36 3.32 4.20 2.58
C PHE A 36 1.99 4.68 3.15
N THR A 37 2.07 5.44 4.24
CA THR A 37 0.93 6.17 4.81
C THR A 37 1.31 7.63 5.00
N LEU A 38 0.33 8.52 4.94
CA LEU A 38 0.52 9.95 5.16
C LEU A 38 -0.33 10.38 6.34
N LEU A 39 0.26 11.18 7.23
CA LEU A 39 -0.45 11.92 8.27
C LEU A 39 -0.38 13.41 7.91
N ILE A 40 -1.53 14.00 7.55
CA ILE A 40 -1.60 15.39 7.06
C ILE A 40 -2.24 16.24 8.15
N LEU A 41 -1.58 17.35 8.51
CA LEU A 41 -2.10 18.35 9.42
C LEU A 41 -2.38 19.67 8.67
N ASN A 42 -3.44 20.37 9.07
CA ASN A 42 -3.65 21.76 8.64
C ASN A 42 -2.87 22.75 9.54
N ASN A 43 -2.99 24.05 9.27
CA ASN A 43 -2.32 25.11 10.05
C ASN A 43 -2.84 25.27 11.50
N LYS A 44 -3.89 24.53 11.90
CA LYS A 44 -4.42 24.45 13.26
C LYS A 44 -4.00 23.16 13.99
N ASN A 45 -3.11 22.36 13.40
CA ASN A 45 -2.72 21.03 13.89
C ASN A 45 -3.87 20.01 13.93
N GLU A 46 -4.88 20.15 13.08
CA GLU A 46 -5.96 19.17 12.95
C GLU A 46 -5.61 18.11 11.89
N VAL A 47 -5.93 16.85 12.16
CA VAL A 47 -5.63 15.71 11.28
C VAL A 47 -6.70 15.57 10.19
N LEU A 48 -6.27 15.45 8.93
CA LEU A 48 -7.16 15.06 7.83
C LEU A 48 -7.49 13.55 7.90
N LEU A 49 -8.75 13.21 8.17
CA LEU A 49 -9.25 11.84 8.15
C LEU A 49 -9.93 11.52 6.82
N GLN A 50 -9.73 10.30 6.32
CA GLN A 50 -10.38 9.81 5.11
C GLN A 50 -11.39 8.72 5.45
N ASP A 51 -12.64 8.89 4.99
CA ASP A 51 -13.58 7.78 4.86
C ASP A 51 -13.45 7.17 3.46
N ARG A 52 -13.27 5.86 3.40
CA ARG A 52 -12.98 5.16 2.15
C ARG A 52 -14.28 4.73 1.51
N LYS A 53 -14.53 5.18 0.28
CA LYS A 53 -15.67 4.72 -0.55
C LYS A 53 -15.67 3.20 -0.79
N HIS A 54 -14.50 2.55 -0.78
CA HIS A 54 -14.35 1.13 -1.14
C HIS A 54 -13.47 0.37 -0.14
N LEU A 55 -13.85 -0.87 0.14
CA LEU A 55 -13.01 -1.89 0.78
C LEU A 55 -11.80 -2.19 -0.12
N LEU A 56 -10.63 -2.31 0.51
CA LEU A 56 -9.40 -2.70 -0.19
C LEU A 56 -9.36 -4.23 -0.27
N TRP A 57 -9.42 -4.77 -1.49
CA TRP A 57 -9.02 -6.14 -1.82
C TRP A 57 -8.14 -6.12 -3.08
#